data_AF-A0AAU0VEM8-F1
#
_entry.id   AF-A0AAU0VEM8-F1
#
_cell.length_a   1.000
_cell.length_b   1.000
_cell.length_c   1.000
_cell.angle_alpha   90.00
_cell.angle_beta   90.00
_cell.angle_gamma   90.00
#
_symmetry.space_group_name_H-M   'P 1'
#
loop_
_entity.id
_entity.type
_entity.pdbx_description
1 polymer ?
#
loop_
_entity_poly.entity_id
_entity_poly.type
_entity_poly.pdbx_seq_one_letter_code
_entity_poly.pdbx_strand_id
1 'polypeptide(L)' 'MERWASGEPEGDPQKLKDAYATVAHSVSLAMAKELDCENDGGLEARPSLDPA' A
#
# COMPACT_ATOMS: atom_id res chain seq x y z
N MET A 1 3.09 23.77 10.39
CA MET A 1 2.68 23.06 9.17
C MET A 1 3.94 22.63 8.47
N GLU A 2 4.25 21.34 8.54
CA GLU A 2 5.47 20.80 7.94
C GLU A 2 5.38 20.99 6.42
N ARG A 3 6.40 21.64 5.86
CA ARG A 3 6.49 21.87 4.42
C ARG A 3 6.97 20.56 3.81
N TRP A 4 6.03 19.75 3.32
CA TRP A 4 6.39 18.56 2.56
C TRP A 4 7.25 18.99 1.37
N ALA A 5 8.47 18.47 1.31
CA ALA A 5 9.38 18.76 0.22
C ALA A 5 8.72 18.27 -1.08
N SER A 6 8.45 19.18 -2.02
CA SER A 6 7.84 18.86 -3.32
C SER A 6 8.83 18.16 -4.29
N GLY A 7 9.85 17.48 -3.77
CA GLY A 7 10.84 16.73 -4.56
C GLY A 7 10.47 15.27 -4.69
N GLU A 8 11.09 14.58 -5.65
CA GLU A 8 11.04 13.12 -5.68
C GLU A 8 11.57 12.56 -4.35
N PRO A 9 10.92 11.52 -3.80
CA PRO A 9 11.37 10.91 -2.56
C PRO A 9 12.80 10.37 -2.73
N GLU A 10 13.67 10.71 -1.79
CA GLU A 10 15.04 10.20 -1.79
C GLU A 10 15.04 8.68 -1.57
N GLY A 11 15.73 7.96 -2.46
CA GLY A 11 15.93 6.52 -2.32
C GLY A 11 15.83 5.76 -3.63
N ASP A 12 15.95 4.43 -3.53
CA ASP A 12 15.75 3.54 -4.66
C ASP A 12 14.26 3.51 -5.04
N PRO A 13 13.89 3.84 -6.28
CA PRO A 13 12.49 3.92 -6.68
C PRO A 13 11.70 2.62 -6.50
N GLN A 14 12.34 1.45 -6.64
CA GLN A 14 11.67 0.17 -6.45
C GLN A 14 11.41 -0.11 -4.98
N LYS A 15 12.40 0.11 -4.10
CA LYS A 15 12.21 -0.03 -2.65
C LYS A 15 11.14 0.92 -2.12
N LEU A 16 11.06 2.12 -2.67
CA LEU A 16 10.03 3.09 -2.30
C LEU A 16 8.63 2.62 -2.73
N LYS A 17 8.50 2.04 -3.94
CA LYS A 17 7.26 1.42 -4.41
C LYS A 17 6.86 0.22 -3.55
N ASP A 18 7.79 -0.67 -3.21
CA ASP A 18 7.53 -1.85 -2.38
C ASP A 18 7.08 -1.45 -0.96
N ALA A 19 7.71 -0.42 -0.38
CA ALA A 19 7.31 0.13 0.91
C ALA A 19 5.89 0.70 0.85
N TYR A 20 5.58 1.47 -0.20
CA TYR A 20 4.23 1.98 -0.41
C TYR A 20 3.21 0.84 -0.61
N ALA A 21 3.54 -0.17 -1.42
CA ALA A 21 2.70 -1.34 -1.65
C ALA A 21 2.35 -2.04 -0.34
N THR A 22 3.34 -2.19 0.55
CA THR A 22 3.17 -2.80 1.87
C THR A 22 2.21 -2.01 2.74
N VAL A 23 2.37 -0.69 2.81
CA VAL A 23 1.47 0.18 3.60
C VAL A 23 0.06 0.13 3.02
N ALA A 24 -0.08 0.34 1.70
CA ALA A 24 -1.38 0.32 1.03
C ALA A 24 -2.11 -1.01 1.24
N HIS A 25 -1.40 -2.13 1.06
CA HIS A 25 -1.95 -3.46 1.29
C HIS A 25 -2.42 -3.65 2.74
N SER A 26 -1.61 -3.23 3.73
CA SER A 26 -1.97 -3.38 5.14
C SER A 26 -3.22 -2.59 5.52
N VAL A 27 -3.38 -1.39 4.97
CA VAL A 27 -4.57 -0.55 5.19
C VAL A 27 -5.79 -1.19 4.51
N SER A 28 -5.67 -1.57 3.24
CA SER A 28 -6.77 -2.22 2.51
C SER A 28 -7.22 -3.51 3.19
N LEU A 29 -6.29 -4.34 3.68
CA LEU A 29 -6.60 -5.57 4.40
C LEU A 29 -7.29 -5.29 5.72
N ALA A 30 -6.84 -4.29 6.48
CA ALA A 30 -7.50 -3.89 7.71
C ALA A 30 -8.93 -3.42 7.45
N MET A 31 -9.15 -2.63 6.40
CA MET A 31 -10.49 -2.18 6.00
C MET A 31 -11.38 -3.32 5.51
N ALA A 32 -10.84 -4.27 4.73
CA ALA A 32 -11.58 -5.44 4.29
C ALA A 32 -12.07 -6.27 5.48
N LYS A 33 -11.24 -6.43 6.51
CA LYS A 33 -11.61 -7.12 7.76
C LYS A 33 -12.62 -6.36 8.59
N GLU A 34 -12.45 -5.04 8.72
CA GLU A 34 -13.39 -4.17 9.46
C GLU A 34 -14.79 -4.19 8.82
N LEU A 35 -14.85 -4.27 7.49
CA LEU A 35 -16.09 -4.33 6.73
C LEU A 35 -16.63 -5.76 6.53
N ASP A 36 -15.95 -6.77 7.09
CA ASP A 36 -16.26 -8.20 6.91
C ASP A 36 -16.43 -8.60 5.44
N CYS A 37 -15.55 -8.10 4.59
CA CYS A 37 -15.53 -8.44 3.17
C CYS A 37 -15.16 -9.92 2.98
N GLU A 38 -15.92 -10.62 2.13
CA GLU A 38 -15.60 -11.99 1.74
C GLU A 38 -14.18 -12.07 1.13
N ASN A 39 -13.41 -13.08 1.54
CA ASN A 39 -12.05 -13.35 1.06
C ASN A 39 -11.12 -12.11 1.13
N ASP A 40 -11.17 -11.35 2.23
CA ASP A 40 -10.38 -10.13 2.41
C ASP A 40 -10.54 -9.12 1.26
N GLY A 41 -11.72 -9.08 0.63
CA GLY A 41 -12.00 -8.21 -0.51
C GLY A 41 -11.27 -8.60 -1.80
N GLY A 42 -10.81 -9.85 -1.91
CA GLY A 42 -10.04 -10.35 -3.05
C GLY A 42 -8.60 -9.85 -3.10
N LEU A 43 -8.08 -9.34 -1.98
CA LEU A 43 -6.69 -8.91 -1.89
C LEU A 43 -5.74 -10.12 -1.99
N GLU A 44 -4.69 -9.96 -2.79
CA GLU A 44 -3.61 -10.95 -2.89
C GLU A 44 -2.92 -11.18 -1.54
N ALA A 45 -2.35 -12.37 -1.34
CA ALA A 45 -1.67 -12.71 -0.08
C ALA A 45 -0.39 -11.88 0.19
N ARG A 46 0.11 -11.15 -0.81
CA ARG A 46 1.30 -10.29 -0.71
C ARG A 46 0.99 -8.91 -1.26
N PRO A 47 1.63 -7.85 -0.70
CA PRO A 47 1.52 -6.52 -1.26
C PRO A 47 2.06 -6.51 -2.70
N SER A 48 1.24 -6.00 -3.61
CA SER A 48 1.62 -5.77 -5.00
C SER A 48 0.97 -4.49 -5.51
N LEU A 49 1.71 -3.77 -6.36
CA LEU A 49 1.16 -2.67 -7.17
C LEU A 49 0.99 -3.08 -8.62
N ASP A 50 1.34 -4.33 -8.95
CA ASP A 50 1.04 -4.86 -10.27
C ASP A 50 -0.48 -4.97 -10.44
N PRO A 51 -1.01 -4.65 -11.63
CA PRO A 51 -2.43 -4.78 -11.89
C PRO A 51 -2.90 -6.22 -11.69
N ALA A 52 -4.10 -6.38 -11.10
CA ALA A 52 -4.80 -7.64 -10.98
C ALA A 52 -5.40 -8.11 -12.31
#